data_AF-A0A7M1Q457-F1
#
_entry.id   AF-A0A7M1Q457-F1
#
_cell.length_a   1.000
_cell.length_b   1.000
_cell.length_c   1.000
_cell.angle_alpha   90.00
_cell.angle_beta   90.00
_cell.angle_gamma   90.00
#
_symmetry.space_group_name_H-M   'P 1'
#
loop_
_entity.id
_entity.type
_entity.pdbx_description
1 polymer ?
#
loop_
_entity_poly.entity_id
_entity_poly.type
_entity_poly.pdbx_seq_one_letter_code
_entity_poly.pdbx_strand_id
1 'polypeptide(L)'
;MDLENKYSYGGIDCFRLIAAILVIAVHTSPLLNISGYANLLLTRIIARVAVPFFFMTTGYFMYQKTSVKDFNIKRHLIKIGKVYVLAIILYLPINVYMGYFYHNNLLLKIVKDILLNGTLYHLWFMPALMTGICIVHYLLKKYSYYKTFIVVTILYFFALLGDSYSILMQNSYFLHAIFTRVFIVFNYTRNGILFAPLFIFMGVTLSKKNKHVKKTCKLGLTLSFKLYS
;
A
#
# COMPACT_ATOMS: atom_id res chain seq x y z
N MET A 1 -1.67 27.50 29.55
CA MET A 1 -1.08 27.48 28.18
C MET A 1 -0.13 26.31 28.16
N ASP A 2 -0.70 25.11 28.09
CA ASP A 2 0.05 23.87 28.30
C ASP A 2 0.65 23.45 26.96
N LEU A 3 1.97 23.61 26.86
CA LEU A 3 2.78 23.06 25.77
C LEU A 3 2.75 21.54 25.90
N GLU A 4 1.68 20.96 25.35
CA GLU A 4 1.47 19.53 25.25
C GLU A 4 2.65 18.92 24.49
N ASN A 5 3.41 18.09 25.22
CA ASN A 5 4.69 17.52 24.83
C ASN A 5 4.55 16.75 23.50
N LYS A 6 4.85 17.42 22.39
CA LYS A 6 5.04 16.84 21.05
C LYS A 6 6.24 15.90 21.16
N TYR A 7 6.03 14.67 21.60
CA TYR A 7 6.97 13.58 21.34
C TYR A 7 7.11 13.50 19.82
N SER A 8 8.16 14.14 19.32
CA SER A 8 8.46 14.22 17.90
C SER A 8 8.61 12.79 17.39
N TYR A 9 7.72 12.37 16.49
CA TYR A 9 7.85 11.13 15.74
C TYR A 9 9.00 11.24 14.72
N GLY A 10 10.08 11.94 15.05
CA GLY A 10 11.14 12.35 14.14
C GLY A 10 11.73 11.20 13.34
N GLY A 11 11.83 10.00 13.92
CA GLY A 11 12.26 8.81 13.18
C GLY A 11 11.27 8.37 12.08
N ILE A 12 9.97 8.37 12.38
CA ILE A 12 8.93 8.02 11.39
C ILE A 12 8.83 9.13 10.34
N ASP A 13 8.88 10.39 10.74
CA ASP A 13 8.78 11.52 9.81
C ASP A 13 10.03 11.63 8.91
N CYS A 14 11.24 11.41 9.43
CA CYS A 14 12.44 11.30 8.61
C CYS A 14 12.33 10.14 7.62
N PHE A 15 11.86 8.96 8.05
CA PHE A 15 11.71 7.83 7.15
C PHE A 15 10.59 8.06 6.12
N ARG A 16 9.54 8.83 6.43
CA ARG A 16 8.53 9.25 5.43
C ARG A 16 9.15 10.07 4.31
N LEU A 17 10.11 10.94 4.63
CA LEU A 17 10.85 11.70 3.62
C LEU A 17 11.72 10.78 2.75
N ILE A 18 12.45 9.85 3.38
CA ILE A 18 13.23 8.82 2.65
C ILE A 18 12.31 7.99 1.75
N ALA A 19 11.18 7.51 2.29
CA ALA A 19 10.20 6.72 1.54
C ALA A 19 9.61 7.51 0.36
N ALA A 20 9.37 8.81 0.50
CA ALA A 20 8.91 9.66 -0.61
C ALA A 20 9.96 9.73 -1.73
N ILE A 21 11.25 9.89 -1.39
CA ILE A 21 12.35 9.85 -2.37
C ILE A 21 12.42 8.48 -3.05
N LEU A 22 12.24 7.39 -2.30
CA LEU A 22 12.22 6.05 -2.86
C LEU A 22 11.05 5.84 -3.84
N VAL A 23 9.86 6.40 -3.57
CA VAL A 23 8.75 6.38 -4.53
C VAL A 23 9.14 7.07 -5.83
N ILE A 24 9.80 8.24 -5.75
CA ILE A 24 10.29 8.94 -6.95
C ILE A 24 11.27 8.04 -7.71
N ALA A 25 12.24 7.43 -7.00
CA ALA A 25 13.24 6.57 -7.62
C ALA A 25 12.65 5.36 -8.36
N VAL A 26 11.57 4.76 -7.86
CA VAL A 26 10.86 3.66 -8.55
C VAL A 26 10.35 4.09 -9.92
N HIS A 27 9.91 5.34 -10.07
CA HIS A 27 9.28 5.82 -11.29
C HIS A 27 10.21 6.55 -12.24
N THR A 28 11.33 7.10 -11.75
CA THR A 28 12.32 7.78 -12.60
C THR A 28 13.47 6.88 -13.03
N SER A 29 13.66 5.72 -12.39
CA SER A 29 14.79 4.81 -12.66
C SER A 29 16.14 5.56 -12.77
N PRO A 30 16.53 6.32 -11.73
CA PRO A 30 17.56 7.34 -11.84
C PRO A 30 18.96 6.80 -12.13
N LEU A 31 19.19 5.52 -11.86
CA LEU A 31 20.49 4.87 -12.05
C LEU A 31 20.58 4.08 -13.37
N LEU A 32 19.52 4.08 -14.20
CA LEU A 32 19.47 3.24 -15.40
C LEU A 32 20.62 3.52 -16.37
N ASN A 33 20.99 4.79 -16.54
CA ASN A 33 22.08 5.20 -17.43
C ASN A 33 23.48 5.04 -16.82
N ILE A 34 23.58 4.71 -15.53
CA ILE A 34 24.84 4.51 -14.80
C ILE A 34 25.14 3.00 -14.70
N SER A 35 24.16 2.22 -14.24
CA SER A 35 24.28 0.77 -14.11
C SER A 35 22.91 0.12 -14.03
N GLY A 36 22.65 -0.85 -14.92
CA GLY A 36 21.44 -1.66 -14.88
C GLY A 36 21.28 -2.41 -13.55
N TYR A 37 22.37 -2.97 -13.02
CA TYR A 37 22.36 -3.67 -11.73
C TYR A 37 22.02 -2.73 -10.57
N ALA A 38 22.65 -1.55 -10.49
CA ALA A 38 22.38 -0.59 -9.44
C ALA A 38 20.93 -0.07 -9.50
N ASN A 39 20.40 0.14 -10.72
CA ASN A 39 19.01 0.52 -10.91
C ASN A 39 18.05 -0.59 -10.45
N LEU A 40 18.33 -1.85 -10.77
CA LEU A 40 17.52 -2.98 -10.29
C LEU A 40 17.54 -3.07 -8.77
N LEU A 41 18.70 -2.95 -8.15
CA LEU A 41 18.85 -3.01 -6.69
C LEU A 41 18.08 -1.87 -6.00
N LEU A 42 18.23 -0.63 -6.50
CA LEU A 42 17.52 0.52 -5.96
C LEU A 42 16.00 0.40 -6.16
N THR A 43 15.54 0.22 -7.39
CA THR A 43 14.11 0.33 -7.73
C THR A 43 13.31 -0.93 -7.39
N ARG A 44 13.91 -2.12 -7.51
CA ARG A 44 13.20 -3.40 -7.32
C ARG A 44 13.40 -4.04 -5.96
N ILE A 45 14.38 -3.61 -5.18
CA ILE A 45 14.64 -4.17 -3.84
C ILE A 45 14.43 -3.10 -2.78
N ILE A 46 15.26 -2.05 -2.76
CA ILE A 46 15.25 -1.05 -1.68
C ILE A 46 13.96 -0.24 -1.70
N ALA A 47 13.60 0.31 -2.86
CA ALA A 47 12.50 1.26 -2.95
C ALA A 47 11.11 0.62 -2.79
N ARG A 48 11.01 -0.71 -2.90
CA ARG A 48 9.76 -1.45 -2.65
C ARG A 48 9.27 -1.39 -1.21
N VAL A 49 10.11 -0.96 -0.26
CA VAL A 49 9.73 -0.75 1.14
C VAL A 49 8.80 0.47 1.31
N ALA A 50 8.87 1.45 0.41
CA ALA A 50 8.18 2.73 0.57
C ALA A 50 6.65 2.61 0.66
N VAL A 51 6.03 1.89 -0.30
CA VAL A 51 4.57 1.73 -0.34
C VAL A 51 4.02 0.98 0.89
N PRO A 52 4.56 -0.19 1.28
CA PRO A 52 4.24 -0.84 2.56
C PRO A 52 4.37 0.07 3.77
N PHE A 53 5.43 0.88 3.82
CA PHE A 53 5.67 1.80 4.92
C PHE A 53 4.60 2.90 5.01
N PHE A 54 4.16 3.47 3.89
CA PHE A 54 3.06 4.44 3.90
C PHE A 54 1.72 3.81 4.35
N PHE A 55 1.43 2.57 3.96
CA PHE A 55 0.27 1.83 4.48
C PHE A 55 0.36 1.59 6.00
N MET A 56 1.52 1.13 6.48
CA MET A 56 1.77 0.89 7.90
C MET A 56 1.66 2.18 8.74
N THR A 57 2.30 3.26 8.31
CA THR A 57 2.24 4.55 9.03
C THR A 57 0.83 5.10 9.06
N THR A 58 0.05 4.95 7.99
CA THR A 58 -1.36 5.36 7.99
C THR A 58 -2.16 4.58 9.03
N GLY A 59 -2.08 3.24 9.02
CA GLY A 59 -2.74 2.41 10.04
C GLY A 59 -2.30 2.73 11.46
N TYR A 60 -1.01 3.02 11.65
CA TYR A 60 -0.44 3.40 12.95
C TYR A 60 -1.07 4.69 13.49
N PHE A 61 -1.00 5.78 12.72
CA PHE A 61 -1.48 7.08 13.19
C PHE A 61 -3.00 7.15 13.30
N MET A 62 -3.74 6.40 12.49
CA MET A 62 -5.22 6.36 12.57
C MET A 62 -5.72 5.83 13.92
N TYR A 63 -5.11 4.78 14.45
CA TYR A 63 -5.60 4.11 15.67
C TYR A 63 -4.71 4.32 16.89
N GLN A 64 -3.70 5.19 16.80
CA GLN A 64 -2.77 5.43 17.92
C GLN A 64 -3.48 5.92 19.19
N LYS A 65 -4.37 6.90 19.05
CA LYS A 65 -5.03 7.55 20.19
C LYS A 65 -6.47 7.08 20.43
N THR A 66 -7.00 6.20 19.58
CA THR A 66 -8.42 5.84 19.60
C THR A 66 -8.59 4.34 19.38
N SER A 67 -9.57 3.74 20.06
CA SER A 67 -9.93 2.33 19.84
C SER A 67 -10.48 2.13 18.42
N VAL A 68 -10.35 0.92 17.88
CA VAL A 68 -10.92 0.62 16.55
C VAL A 68 -12.45 0.69 16.56
N LYS A 69 -13.08 0.40 17.70
CA LYS A 69 -14.53 0.41 17.85
C LYS A 69 -15.11 1.82 17.76
N ASP A 70 -14.42 2.78 18.38
CA ASP A 70 -14.90 4.17 18.52
C ASP A 70 -14.45 5.07 17.36
N PHE A 71 -13.48 4.61 16.58
CA PHE A 71 -12.94 5.41 15.48
C PHE A 71 -13.91 5.50 14.30
N ASN A 72 -14.24 6.72 13.89
CA ASN A 72 -15.04 6.99 12.70
C ASN A 72 -14.14 7.22 11.48
N ILE A 73 -14.02 6.20 10.62
CA ILE A 73 -13.19 6.27 9.41
C ILE A 73 -13.72 7.24 8.34
N LYS A 74 -15.00 7.64 8.38
CA LYS A 74 -15.62 8.48 7.33
C LYS A 74 -14.86 9.77 7.09
N ARG A 75 -14.51 10.50 8.15
CA ARG A 75 -13.76 11.76 8.04
C ARG A 75 -12.39 11.57 7.39
N HIS A 76 -11.73 10.45 7.68
CA HIS A 76 -10.42 10.14 7.11
C HIS A 76 -10.53 9.76 5.63
N LEU A 77 -11.51 8.92 5.27
CA LEU A 77 -11.79 8.55 3.88
C LEU A 77 -12.16 9.76 3.03
N ILE A 78 -12.95 10.70 3.55
CA ILE A 78 -13.29 11.95 2.84
C ILE A 78 -12.03 12.79 2.59
N LYS A 79 -11.12 12.89 3.55
CA LYS A 79 -9.86 13.62 3.37
C LYS A 79 -9.01 12.98 2.26
N ILE A 80 -8.84 11.66 2.28
CA ILE A 80 -8.11 10.93 1.24
C ILE A 80 -8.80 11.13 -0.13
N GLY A 81 -10.13 10.98 -0.17
CA GLY A 81 -10.92 11.16 -1.39
C GLY A 81 -10.80 12.56 -1.99
N LYS A 82 -10.79 13.62 -1.15
CA LYS A 82 -10.58 15.01 -1.64
C LYS A 82 -9.21 15.19 -2.29
N VAL A 83 -8.15 14.69 -1.64
CA VAL A 83 -6.79 14.73 -2.20
C VAL A 83 -6.72 13.93 -3.49
N TYR A 84 -7.39 12.76 -3.52
CA TYR A 84 -7.44 11.90 -4.70
C TYR A 84 -8.14 12.58 -5.88
N VAL A 85 -9.32 13.17 -5.69
CA VAL A 85 -10.06 13.88 -6.73
C VAL A 85 -9.26 15.09 -7.23
N LEU A 86 -8.64 15.87 -6.32
CA LEU A 86 -7.80 17.00 -6.70
C LEU A 86 -6.61 16.53 -7.55
N ALA A 87 -5.99 15.40 -7.19
CA ALA A 87 -4.91 14.83 -7.98
C ALA A 87 -5.39 14.34 -9.35
N ILE A 88 -6.55 13.69 -9.46
CA ILE A 88 -7.14 13.31 -10.76
C ILE A 88 -7.32 14.54 -11.66
N ILE A 89 -7.86 15.63 -11.11
CA ILE A 89 -8.07 16.89 -11.86
C ILE A 89 -6.72 17.46 -12.33
N LEU A 90 -5.73 17.52 -11.45
CA LEU A 90 -4.38 18.01 -11.78
C LEU A 90 -3.74 17.20 -12.91
N TYR A 91 -3.97 15.89 -12.93
CA TYR A 91 -3.42 14.98 -13.94
C TYR A 91 -4.30 14.82 -15.19
N LEU A 92 -5.46 15.47 -15.25
CA LEU A 92 -6.39 15.37 -16.37
C LEU A 92 -5.79 15.83 -17.71
N PRO A 93 -5.04 16.95 -17.80
CA PRO A 93 -4.39 17.35 -19.05
C PRO A 93 -3.39 16.29 -19.57
N ILE A 94 -2.66 15.65 -18.67
CA ILE A 94 -1.72 14.58 -19.00
C ILE A 94 -2.47 13.35 -19.51
N ASN A 95 -3.59 12.98 -18.89
CA ASN A 95 -4.45 11.89 -19.37
C ASN A 95 -4.99 12.16 -20.78
N VAL A 96 -5.38 13.39 -21.09
CA VAL A 96 -5.79 13.79 -22.44
C VAL A 96 -4.62 13.65 -23.42
N TYR A 97 -3.45 14.17 -23.07
CA TYR A 97 -2.24 14.07 -23.90
C TYR A 97 -1.84 12.61 -24.19
N MET A 98 -1.95 11.72 -23.20
CA MET A 98 -1.68 10.29 -23.34
C MET A 98 -2.78 9.52 -24.10
N GLY A 99 -3.81 10.20 -24.61
CA GLY A 99 -4.91 9.59 -25.35
C GLY A 99 -5.80 8.68 -24.50
N TYR A 100 -5.85 8.87 -23.18
CA TYR A 100 -6.57 8.01 -22.24
C TYR A 100 -8.05 7.80 -22.62
N PHE A 101 -8.69 8.85 -23.18
CA PHE A 101 -10.12 8.89 -23.49
C PHE A 101 -10.51 8.25 -24.84
N TYR A 102 -9.54 7.86 -25.68
CA TYR A 102 -9.81 7.25 -27.00
C TYR A 102 -9.98 5.73 -26.96
N HIS A 103 -10.32 5.16 -25.80
CA HIS A 103 -10.48 3.71 -25.63
C HIS A 103 -11.94 3.26 -25.82
N ASN A 104 -12.12 2.09 -26.43
CA ASN A 104 -13.40 1.39 -26.45
C ASN A 104 -13.87 1.08 -25.02
N ASN A 105 -15.18 1.19 -24.74
CA ASN A 105 -15.78 1.03 -23.41
C ASN A 105 -15.27 2.02 -22.35
N LEU A 106 -15.14 3.30 -22.73
CA LEU A 106 -14.60 4.39 -21.90
C LEU A 106 -15.22 4.46 -20.49
N LEU A 107 -16.55 4.34 -20.36
CA LEU A 107 -17.22 4.42 -19.06
C LEU A 107 -16.76 3.32 -18.09
N LEU A 108 -16.66 2.08 -18.58
CA LEU A 108 -16.21 0.96 -17.76
C LEU A 108 -14.75 1.15 -17.33
N LYS A 109 -13.89 1.64 -18.23
CA LYS A 109 -12.48 1.95 -17.93
C LYS A 109 -12.37 3.03 -16.87
N ILE A 110 -13.08 4.15 -17.02
CA ILE A 110 -13.08 5.25 -16.06
C ILE A 110 -13.50 4.77 -14.67
N VAL A 111 -14.57 3.98 -14.57
CA VAL A 111 -15.04 3.46 -13.28
C VAL A 111 -14.00 2.54 -12.65
N LYS A 112 -13.43 1.61 -13.43
CA LYS A 112 -12.36 0.71 -12.96
C LYS A 112 -11.13 1.47 -12.49
N ASP A 113 -10.68 2.45 -13.26
CA ASP A 113 -9.46 3.20 -12.96
C ASP A 113 -9.67 4.17 -11.79
N ILE A 114 -10.83 4.82 -11.67
CA ILE A 114 -11.12 5.66 -10.49
C ILE A 114 -11.20 4.82 -9.22
N LEU A 115 -11.82 3.64 -9.25
CA LEU A 115 -12.09 2.86 -8.04
C LEU A 115 -10.94 1.92 -7.65
N LEU A 116 -10.17 1.41 -8.60
CA LEU A 116 -9.27 0.26 -8.38
C LEU A 116 -7.83 0.52 -8.81
N ASN A 117 -7.60 1.03 -10.03
CA ASN A 117 -6.25 1.10 -10.62
C ASN A 117 -5.58 2.48 -10.53
N GLY A 118 -6.32 3.55 -10.25
CA GLY A 118 -5.89 4.94 -10.49
C GLY A 118 -5.96 5.32 -11.98
N THR A 119 -6.30 6.58 -12.26
CA THR A 119 -6.27 7.12 -13.65
C THR A 119 -4.85 7.28 -14.20
N LEU A 120 -3.86 7.32 -13.32
CA LEU A 120 -2.44 7.18 -13.62
C LEU A 120 -1.82 6.16 -12.67
N TYR A 121 -0.69 5.59 -13.10
CA TYR A 121 0.05 4.57 -12.36
C TYR A 121 0.59 5.03 -10.99
N HIS A 122 0.57 6.32 -10.66
CA HIS A 122 0.90 6.84 -9.32
C HIS A 122 -0.31 6.90 -8.39
N LEU A 123 -1.51 7.03 -8.97
CA LEU A 123 -2.73 7.37 -8.26
C LEU A 123 -3.39 6.16 -7.59
N TRP A 124 -3.01 4.95 -7.98
CA TRP A 124 -3.52 3.70 -7.43
C TRP A 124 -3.39 3.56 -5.92
N PHE A 125 -2.41 4.24 -5.31
CA PHE A 125 -2.19 4.19 -3.88
C PHE A 125 -3.40 4.70 -3.09
N MET A 126 -4.10 5.73 -3.59
CA MET A 126 -5.24 6.34 -2.89
C MET A 126 -6.47 5.41 -2.80
N PRO A 127 -7.01 4.85 -3.91
CA PRO A 127 -8.08 3.87 -3.81
C PRO A 127 -7.62 2.65 -2.99
N ALA A 128 -6.36 2.22 -3.14
CA ALA A 128 -5.81 1.11 -2.38
C ALA A 128 -5.80 1.36 -0.86
N LEU A 129 -5.42 2.56 -0.45
CA LEU A 129 -5.45 2.97 0.94
C LEU A 129 -6.87 3.00 1.48
N MET A 130 -7.82 3.58 0.73
CA MET A 130 -9.22 3.66 1.13
C MET A 130 -9.84 2.26 1.29
N THR A 131 -9.66 1.37 0.30
CA THR A 131 -10.18 0.00 0.37
C THR A 131 -9.53 -0.78 1.50
N GLY A 132 -8.21 -0.67 1.66
CA GLY A 132 -7.46 -1.35 2.71
C GLY A 132 -7.89 -0.91 4.11
N ILE A 133 -8.12 0.39 4.32
CA ILE A 133 -8.66 0.93 5.58
C ILE A 133 -10.05 0.34 5.87
N CYS A 134 -10.94 0.34 4.87
CA CYS A 134 -12.29 -0.20 5.03
C CYS A 134 -12.27 -1.69 5.43
N ILE A 135 -11.45 -2.50 4.74
CA ILE A 135 -11.30 -3.93 5.02
C ILE A 135 -10.79 -4.14 6.44
N VAL A 136 -9.67 -3.51 6.81
CA VAL A 136 -9.06 -3.70 8.14
C VAL A 136 -9.99 -3.19 9.24
N HIS A 137 -10.61 -2.02 9.07
CA HIS A 137 -11.54 -1.47 10.05
C HIS A 137 -12.75 -2.40 10.26
N TYR A 138 -13.36 -2.89 9.18
CA TYR A 138 -14.49 -3.80 9.25
C TYR A 138 -14.11 -5.12 9.94
N LEU A 139 -12.99 -5.74 9.53
CA LEU A 139 -12.52 -7.00 10.10
C LEU A 139 -12.21 -6.86 11.59
N LEU A 140 -11.59 -5.75 12.02
CA LEU A 140 -11.28 -5.52 13.44
C LEU A 140 -12.50 -5.14 14.29
N LYS A 141 -13.56 -4.61 13.68
CA LYS A 141 -14.83 -4.40 14.39
C LYS A 141 -15.58 -5.71 14.60
N LYS A 142 -15.55 -6.61 13.63
CA LYS A 142 -16.33 -7.85 13.63
C LYS A 142 -15.60 -9.03 14.26
N TYR A 143 -14.28 -9.09 14.15
CA TYR A 143 -13.47 -10.24 14.54
C TYR A 143 -12.31 -9.84 15.47
N SER A 144 -11.67 -10.84 16.08
CA SER A 144 -10.47 -10.63 16.90
C SER A 144 -9.25 -10.33 16.04
N TYR A 145 -8.22 -9.70 16.63
CA TYR A 145 -6.94 -9.41 15.97
C TYR A 145 -6.32 -10.64 15.30
N TYR A 146 -6.42 -11.82 15.92
CA TYR A 146 -5.91 -13.07 15.36
C TYR A 146 -6.65 -13.49 14.08
N LYS A 147 -7.99 -13.46 14.09
CA LYS A 147 -8.79 -13.78 12.90
C LYS A 147 -8.56 -12.76 11.79
N THR A 148 -8.47 -11.46 12.13
CA THR A 148 -8.11 -10.43 11.15
C THR A 148 -6.75 -10.70 10.53
N PHE A 149 -5.73 -11.04 11.34
CA PHE A 149 -4.39 -11.36 10.87
C PHE A 149 -4.39 -12.50 9.85
N ILE A 150 -5.11 -13.60 10.13
CA ILE A 150 -5.25 -14.72 9.20
C ILE A 150 -5.84 -14.25 7.86
N VAL A 151 -6.96 -13.51 7.90
CA VAL A 151 -7.64 -13.06 6.68
C VAL A 151 -6.74 -12.14 5.84
N VAL A 152 -6.11 -11.13 6.45
CA VAL A 152 -5.25 -10.20 5.70
C VAL A 152 -3.98 -10.86 5.19
N THR A 153 -3.49 -11.90 5.88
CA THR A 153 -2.35 -12.69 5.42
C THR A 153 -2.71 -13.56 4.23
N ILE A 154 -3.90 -14.19 4.24
CA ILE A 154 -4.42 -14.94 3.08
C ILE A 154 -4.57 -14.00 1.88
N LEU A 155 -5.16 -12.82 2.06
CA LEU A 155 -5.29 -11.82 0.99
C LEU A 155 -3.91 -11.44 0.40
N TYR A 156 -2.90 -11.27 1.26
CA TYR A 156 -1.54 -10.97 0.82
C TYR A 156 -0.89 -12.14 0.06
N PHE A 157 -1.10 -13.39 0.48
CA PHE A 157 -0.64 -14.55 -0.27
C PHE A 157 -1.28 -14.61 -1.66
N PHE A 158 -2.57 -14.31 -1.79
CA PHE A 158 -3.22 -14.17 -3.10
C PHE A 158 -2.59 -13.06 -3.95
N ALA A 159 -2.18 -11.93 -3.34
CA ALA A 159 -1.44 -10.88 -4.04
C ALA A 159 -0.09 -11.39 -4.60
N LEU A 160 0.64 -12.20 -3.83
CA LEU A 160 1.93 -12.76 -4.25
C LEU A 160 1.78 -13.81 -5.35
N LEU A 161 0.77 -14.67 -5.25
CA LEU A 161 0.49 -15.73 -6.22
C LEU A 161 0.28 -15.16 -7.62
N GLY A 162 -0.49 -14.09 -7.73
CA GLY A 162 -0.77 -13.48 -9.02
C GLY A 162 0.32 -12.55 -9.56
N ASP A 163 1.44 -12.38 -8.86
CA ASP A 163 2.52 -11.49 -9.28
C ASP A 163 3.84 -12.26 -9.34
N SER A 164 4.44 -12.52 -8.18
CA SER A 164 5.78 -13.11 -8.07
C SER A 164 5.79 -14.62 -8.32
N TYR A 165 4.63 -15.28 -8.22
CA TYR A 165 4.50 -16.72 -8.47
C TYR A 165 3.51 -17.05 -9.60
N SER A 166 3.36 -16.13 -10.57
CA SER A 166 2.47 -16.30 -11.72
C SER A 166 2.77 -17.56 -12.56
N ILE A 167 4.01 -18.08 -12.49
CA ILE A 167 4.39 -19.36 -13.13
C ILE A 167 3.65 -20.56 -12.49
N LEU A 168 3.48 -20.57 -11.16
CA LEU A 168 2.70 -21.61 -10.47
C LEU A 168 1.23 -21.58 -10.87
N MET A 169 0.72 -20.39 -11.19
CA MET A 169 -0.64 -20.19 -11.67
C MET A 169 -0.84 -20.77 -13.08
N GLN A 170 0.15 -20.67 -13.97
CA GLN A 170 0.08 -21.25 -15.32
C GLN A 170 0.08 -22.78 -15.32
N ASN A 171 0.67 -23.40 -14.30
CA ASN A 171 0.75 -24.86 -14.17
C ASN A 171 -0.51 -25.51 -13.58
N SER A 172 -1.49 -24.72 -13.12
CA SER A 172 -2.74 -25.23 -12.55
C SER A 172 -3.95 -24.60 -13.24
N TYR A 173 -4.76 -25.44 -13.89
CA TYR A 173 -5.99 -25.01 -14.58
C TYR A 173 -6.95 -24.23 -13.66
N PHE A 174 -7.09 -24.68 -12.42
CA PHE A 174 -7.96 -24.04 -11.43
C PHE A 174 -7.47 -22.64 -11.03
N LEU A 175 -6.17 -22.51 -10.74
CA LEU A 175 -5.58 -21.20 -10.38
C LEU A 175 -5.62 -20.24 -11.56
N HIS A 176 -5.32 -20.72 -12.77
CA HIS A 176 -5.44 -19.93 -13.98
C HIS A 176 -6.86 -19.37 -14.15
N ALA A 177 -7.90 -20.19 -14.02
CA ALA A 177 -9.29 -19.75 -14.16
C ALA A 177 -9.70 -18.67 -13.13
N ILE A 178 -9.25 -18.78 -11.88
CA ILE A 178 -9.53 -17.78 -10.84
C ILE A 178 -8.84 -16.45 -11.16
N PHE A 179 -7.55 -16.48 -11.45
CA PHE A 179 -6.78 -15.26 -11.66
C PHE A 179 -7.12 -14.56 -12.96
N THR A 180 -7.51 -15.29 -14.03
CA THR A 180 -8.04 -14.67 -15.25
C THR A 180 -9.26 -13.80 -14.92
N ARG A 181 -10.14 -14.22 -14.00
CA ARG A 181 -11.26 -13.37 -13.53
C ARG A 181 -10.79 -12.18 -12.69
N VAL A 182 -9.78 -12.37 -11.84
CA VAL A 182 -9.18 -11.26 -11.07
C VAL A 182 -8.59 -10.21 -12.03
N PHE A 183 -7.91 -10.63 -13.09
CA PHE A 183 -7.31 -9.74 -14.09
C PHE A 183 -8.32 -9.01 -14.99
N ILE A 184 -9.58 -9.48 -15.07
CA ILE A 184 -10.67 -8.71 -15.71
C ILE A 184 -10.98 -7.43 -14.90
N VAL A 185 -10.81 -7.49 -13.58
CA VAL A 185 -11.20 -6.42 -12.66
C VAL A 185 -10.01 -5.56 -12.24
N PHE A 186 -8.84 -6.18 -12.04
CA PHE A 186 -7.61 -5.53 -11.60
C PHE A 186 -6.50 -5.71 -12.62
N ASN A 187 -5.75 -4.64 -12.91
CA ASN A 187 -4.59 -4.75 -13.81
C ASN A 187 -3.42 -5.52 -13.17
N TYR A 188 -3.41 -5.64 -11.84
CA TYR A 188 -2.39 -6.32 -11.07
C TYR A 188 -2.95 -6.85 -9.76
N THR A 189 -2.31 -7.90 -9.24
CA THR A 189 -2.71 -8.61 -8.01
C THR A 189 -2.12 -7.96 -6.76
N ARG A 190 -1.05 -7.15 -6.90
CA ARG A 190 -0.58 -6.19 -5.88
C ARG A 190 -1.49 -4.96 -5.80
N ASN A 191 -2.79 -5.17 -5.63
CA ASN A 191 -3.79 -4.12 -5.59
C ASN A 191 -4.20 -3.76 -4.16
N GLY A 192 -5.07 -2.75 -4.06
CA GLY A 192 -5.59 -2.24 -2.79
C GLY A 192 -6.37 -3.22 -1.92
N ILE A 193 -6.91 -4.28 -2.50
CA ILE A 193 -7.71 -5.27 -1.78
C ILE A 193 -6.82 -6.38 -1.23
N LEU A 194 -5.88 -6.86 -2.05
CA LEU A 194 -5.06 -8.02 -1.69
C LEU A 194 -3.80 -7.61 -0.91
N PHE A 195 -3.18 -6.49 -1.26
CA PHE A 195 -1.88 -6.09 -0.72
C PHE A 195 -1.96 -5.14 0.48
N ALA A 196 -2.75 -4.06 0.36
CA ALA A 196 -2.79 -2.98 1.35
C ALA A 196 -3.27 -3.40 2.76
N PRO A 197 -4.27 -4.28 2.94
CA PRO A 197 -4.82 -4.58 4.26
C PRO A 197 -3.80 -5.13 5.25
N LEU A 198 -2.86 -5.97 4.81
CA LEU A 198 -1.85 -6.56 5.68
C LEU A 198 -0.98 -5.49 6.32
N PHE A 199 -0.45 -4.57 5.52
CA PHE A 199 0.42 -3.50 5.99
C PHE A 199 -0.32 -2.48 6.86
N ILE A 200 -1.56 -2.13 6.50
CA ILE A 200 -2.39 -1.27 7.36
C ILE A 200 -2.62 -1.95 8.71
N PHE A 201 -2.98 -3.24 8.73
CA PHE A 201 -3.17 -4.01 9.96
C PHE A 201 -1.90 -4.05 10.83
N MET A 202 -0.72 -4.28 10.23
CA MET A 202 0.56 -4.20 10.95
C MET A 202 0.72 -2.84 11.63
N GLY A 203 0.44 -1.75 10.91
CA GLY A 203 0.40 -0.39 11.47
C GLY A 203 -0.52 -0.27 12.68
N VAL A 204 -1.75 -0.76 12.56
CA VAL A 204 -2.73 -0.77 13.66
C VAL A 204 -2.19 -1.53 14.88
N THR A 205 -1.63 -2.73 14.69
CA THR A 205 -1.10 -3.53 15.82
C THR A 205 0.08 -2.84 16.50
N LEU A 206 0.97 -2.18 15.74
CA LEU A 206 2.08 -1.41 16.28
C LEU A 206 1.59 -0.21 17.11
N SER A 207 0.49 0.41 16.72
CA SER A 207 -0.10 1.53 17.47
C SER A 207 -0.63 1.13 18.85
N LYS A 208 -1.00 -0.14 19.02
CA LYS A 208 -1.52 -0.69 20.29
C LYS A 208 -0.42 -1.24 21.18
N LYS A 209 0.73 -1.59 20.62
CA LYS A 209 1.92 -2.02 21.37
C LYS A 209 2.73 -0.79 21.80
N ASN A 210 2.36 -0.17 22.93
CA ASN A 210 3.06 1.03 23.41
C ASN A 210 4.41 0.72 24.10
N LYS A 211 5.43 1.51 23.74
CA LYS A 211 6.75 1.80 24.39
C LYS A 211 7.97 0.85 24.31
N HIS A 212 7.90 -0.42 23.91
CA HIS A 212 9.11 -1.30 23.90
C HIS A 212 9.78 -1.57 22.53
N VAL A 213 9.42 -0.85 21.47
CA VAL A 213 9.89 -1.14 20.09
C VAL A 213 11.39 -0.84 19.86
N LYS A 214 12.07 -0.13 20.77
CA LYS A 214 13.51 0.18 20.60
C LYS A 214 14.44 -1.04 20.65
N LYS A 215 14.09 -2.14 21.33
CA LYS A 215 14.94 -3.35 21.43
C LYS A 215 14.74 -4.34 20.29
N THR A 216 13.51 -4.51 19.80
CA THR A 216 13.19 -5.50 18.77
C THR A 216 13.55 -5.07 17.35
N CYS A 217 13.56 -3.75 17.05
CA CYS A 217 14.05 -3.26 15.76
C CYS A 217 15.55 -3.51 15.55
N LYS A 218 16.37 -3.38 16.61
CA LYS A 218 17.81 -3.73 16.55
C LYS A 218 18.02 -5.22 16.28
N LEU A 219 17.27 -6.09 16.96
CA LEU A 219 17.37 -7.54 16.77
C LEU A 219 16.92 -7.98 15.37
N GLY A 220 15.81 -7.45 14.86
CA GLY A 220 15.32 -7.75 13.51
C GLY A 220 16.29 -7.32 12.42
N LEU A 221 16.93 -6.15 12.57
CA LEU A 221 17.95 -5.67 11.64
C LEU A 221 19.21 -6.55 11.71
N THR A 222 19.68 -6.91 12.91
CA THR A 222 20.87 -7.77 13.04
C THR A 222 20.65 -9.20 12.53
N LEU A 223 19.43 -9.75 12.66
CA LEU A 223 19.10 -11.08 12.13
C LEU A 223 18.98 -11.07 10.60
N SER A 224 18.48 -9.98 10.01
CA SER A 224 18.40 -9.86 8.55
C SER A 224 19.77 -9.68 7.89
N PHE A 225 20.72 -9.01 8.55
CA PHE A 225 22.11 -8.97 8.08
C PHE A 225 22.83 -10.33 8.23
N LYS A 226 22.53 -11.12 9.27
CA LYS A 226 23.15 -12.43 9.51
C LYS A 226 22.60 -13.57 8.64
N LEU A 227 21.44 -13.36 8.02
CA LEU A 227 20.84 -14.29 7.05
C LEU A 227 21.28 -14.00 5.61
N TYR A 228 22.01 -12.91 5.39
CA TYR A 228 22.54 -12.48 4.09
C TYR A 228 24.08 -12.41 4.05
N SER A 229 24.76 -12.82 5.12
CA SER A 229 26.21 -13.08 5.18
C SER A 229 26.47 -14.57 5.16
#